data_AF-T1BKL9-F1
#
_entry.id   AF-T1BKL9-F1
#
_cell.length_a   1.000
_cell.length_b   1.000
_cell.length_c   1.000
_cell.angle_alpha   90.00
_cell.angle_beta   90.00
_cell.angle_gamma   90.00
#
_symmetry.space_group_name_H-M   'P 1'
#
loop_
_entity.id
_entity.type
_entity.pdbx_description
1 polymer ?
#
loop_
_entity_poly.entity_id
_entity_poly.type
_entity_poly.pdbx_seq_one_letter_code
_entity_poly.pdbx_strand_id
1 'polypeptide(L)'
;MADMDSTCINTLRFLSVDSIEKAKSGHPGLPLGAAPMAYVLWDRFLRHNPRDPHWFNRDRFVLSAGHGSALLYSLLHVTGYDLP
;
A
#
# COMPACT_ATOMS: atom_id res chain seq x y z
N MET A 1 -10.19 2.83 17.94
CA MET A 1 -9.20 3.31 16.95
C MET A 1 -9.81 4.51 16.27
N ALA A 2 -9.08 5.61 16.17
CA ALA A 2 -9.60 6.84 15.57
C ALA A 2 -10.09 6.55 14.15
N ASP A 3 -11.26 7.09 13.81
CA ASP A 3 -12.01 6.84 12.57
C ASP A 3 -11.17 6.95 11.28
N MET A 4 -10.16 7.83 11.29
CA MET A 4 -9.23 8.02 10.17
C MET A 4 -8.36 6.79 9.88
N ASP A 5 -7.80 6.12 10.90
CA ASP A 5 -6.95 4.94 10.71
C ASP A 5 -7.74 3.82 10.00
N SER A 6 -9.00 3.63 10.41
CA SER A 6 -9.91 2.65 9.81
C SER A 6 -10.22 3.01 8.36
N THR A 7 -10.46 4.30 8.09
CA THR A 7 -10.67 4.81 6.73
C THR A 7 -9.45 4.54 5.84
N CYS A 8 -8.24 4.91 6.27
CA CYS A 8 -7.01 4.65 5.53
C CYS A 8 -6.79 3.15 5.22
N ILE A 9 -7.00 2.29 6.22
CA ILE A 9 -6.90 0.83 6.05
C ILE A 9 -7.92 0.34 5.01
N ASN A 10 -9.16 0.80 5.09
CA ASN A 10 -10.20 0.42 4.14
C ASN A 10 -9.95 1.01 2.74
N THR A 11 -9.39 2.21 2.64
CA THR A 11 -8.95 2.78 1.35
C THR A 11 -7.94 1.86 0.67
N LEU A 12 -6.93 1.35 1.40
CA LEU A 12 -5.97 0.39 0.85
C LEU A 12 -6.64 -0.91 0.38
N ARG A 13 -7.60 -1.42 1.15
CA ARG A 13 -8.39 -2.61 0.80
C ARG A 13 -9.16 -2.39 -0.50
N PHE A 14 -9.95 -1.34 -0.56
CA PHE A 14 -10.88 -1.11 -1.66
C PHE A 14 -10.16 -0.64 -2.93
N LEU A 15 -9.11 0.19 -2.85
CA LEU A 15 -8.27 0.49 -4.02
C LEU A 15 -7.67 -0.80 -4.62
N SER A 16 -7.19 -1.71 -3.76
CA SER A 16 -6.64 -2.97 -4.23
C SER A 16 -7.71 -3.84 -4.89
N VAL A 17 -8.86 -4.03 -4.22
CA VAL A 17 -9.96 -4.85 -4.75
C VAL A 17 -10.50 -4.26 -6.05
N ASP A 18 -10.80 -2.97 -6.10
CA ASP A 18 -11.36 -2.32 -7.29
C ASP A 18 -10.39 -2.38 -8.48
N SER A 19 -9.09 -2.25 -8.23
CA SER A 19 -8.07 -2.40 -9.29
C SER A 19 -8.04 -3.83 -9.86
N ILE A 20 -8.18 -4.85 -9.01
CA ILE A 20 -8.21 -6.26 -9.39
C ILE A 20 -9.50 -6.58 -10.15
N GLU A 21 -10.64 -6.11 -9.66
CA GLU A 21 -11.94 -6.29 -10.31
C GLU A 21 -11.97 -5.65 -11.69
N LYS A 22 -11.47 -4.40 -11.81
CA LYS A 22 -11.35 -3.71 -13.10
C LYS A 22 -10.44 -4.46 -14.07
N ALA A 23 -9.35 -5.04 -13.60
CA ALA A 23 -8.43 -5.85 -14.40
C ALA A 23 -8.97 -7.26 -14.70
N LYS A 24 -10.03 -7.71 -14.00
CA LYS A 24 -10.54 -9.09 -13.98
C LYS A 24 -9.45 -10.12 -13.68
N SER A 25 -8.43 -9.73 -12.92
CA SER A 25 -7.23 -10.53 -12.65
C SER A 25 -6.46 -9.97 -11.45
N GLY A 26 -6.03 -10.84 -10.53
CA GLY A 26 -5.22 -10.46 -9.38
C GLY A 26 -5.52 -11.28 -8.12
N HIS A 27 -4.95 -10.87 -6.99
CA HIS A 27 -5.06 -11.59 -5.71
C HIS A 27 -5.61 -10.68 -4.60
N PRO A 28 -6.92 -10.68 -4.34
CA PRO A 28 -7.54 -9.75 -3.38
C PRO A 28 -7.34 -10.16 -1.91
N GLY A 29 -7.09 -11.45 -1.65
CA GLY A 29 -6.98 -11.98 -0.29
C GLY A 29 -5.88 -11.33 0.55
N LEU A 30 -4.66 -11.21 -0.01
CA LEU A 30 -3.54 -10.58 0.70
C LEU A 30 -3.82 -9.09 0.98
N PRO A 31 -4.21 -8.24 0.01
CA PRO A 31 -4.60 -6.86 0.28
C PRO A 31 -5.63 -6.70 1.41
N LEU A 32 -6.67 -7.54 1.44
CA LEU A 32 -7.71 -7.49 2.47
C LEU A 32 -7.17 -7.78 3.87
N GLY A 33 -6.32 -8.80 3.99
CA GLY A 33 -5.74 -9.24 5.27
C GLY A 33 -4.57 -8.39 5.75
N ALA A 34 -3.72 -7.92 4.84
CA ALA A 34 -2.46 -7.25 5.17
C ALA A 34 -2.56 -5.72 5.23
N ALA A 35 -3.64 -5.10 4.74
CA ALA A 35 -3.80 -3.64 4.78
C ALA A 35 -3.56 -3.02 6.18
N PRO A 36 -4.04 -3.58 7.31
CA PRO A 36 -3.76 -3.02 8.63
C PRO A 36 -2.26 -2.97 8.97
N MET A 37 -1.53 -4.07 8.76
CA MET A 37 -0.10 -4.11 9.07
C MET A 37 0.72 -3.25 8.10
N ALA A 38 0.32 -3.19 6.83
CA ALA A 38 0.97 -2.38 5.82
C ALA A 38 0.78 -0.88 6.10
N TYR A 39 -0.44 -0.47 6.46
CA TYR A 39 -0.74 0.90 6.89
C TYR A 39 0.15 1.30 8.07
N VAL A 40 0.17 0.51 9.14
CA VAL A 40 1.00 0.83 10.33
C VAL A 40 2.47 0.94 9.97
N LEU A 41 3.01 0.01 9.18
CA LEU A 41 4.42 0.03 8.77
C LEU A 41 4.74 1.28 7.95
N TRP A 42 3.96 1.58 6.90
CA TRP A 42 4.24 2.67 5.98
C TRP A 42 3.98 4.05 6.57
N ASP A 43 2.94 4.20 7.39
CA ASP A 43 2.55 5.49 7.98
C ASP A 43 3.41 5.86 9.20
N ARG A 44 3.77 4.89 10.04
CA ARG A 44 4.33 5.17 11.37
C ARG A 44 5.80 4.83 11.52
N PHE A 45 6.32 3.89 10.74
CA PHE A 45 7.66 3.33 10.96
C PHE A 45 8.61 3.51 9.78
N LEU A 46 8.11 3.46 8.54
CA LEU A 46 8.95 3.52 7.36
C LEU A 46 9.42 4.96 7.13
N ARG A 47 10.73 5.20 7.11
CA ARG A 47 11.29 6.48 6.66
C ARG A 47 11.42 6.47 5.16
N HIS A 48 10.51 7.14 4.49
CA HIS A 48 10.50 7.21 3.04
C HIS A 48 10.08 8.61 2.56
N ASN A 49 10.47 8.96 1.34
CA ASN A 49 10.09 10.22 0.72
C ASN A 49 9.48 9.94 -0.66
N PRO A 50 8.15 10.09 -0.85
CA PRO A 50 7.49 9.85 -2.13
C PRO A 50 7.99 10.81 -3.23
N ARG A 51 8.47 12.00 -2.87
CA ARG A 51 9.02 13.00 -3.81
C ARG A 51 10.49 12.75 -4.18
N ASP A 52 11.19 11.91 -3.41
CA ASP A 52 12.55 11.45 -3.72
C ASP A 52 12.68 9.96 -3.41
N PRO A 53 12.17 9.08 -4.30
CA PRO A 53 12.29 7.63 -4.15
C PRO A 53 13.75 7.16 -4.19
N HIS A 54 14.69 8.00 -4.63
CA HIS A 54 16.12 7.69 -4.69
C HIS A 54 16.89 8.17 -3.47
N TRP A 55 16.21 8.79 -2.49
CA TRP A 55 16.82 9.22 -1.23
C TRP A 55 17.68 8.09 -0.64
N PHE A 56 18.96 8.39 -0.50
CA PHE A 56 20.00 7.40 -0.20
C PHE A 56 19.75 6.62 1.09
N ASN A 57 19.24 7.31 2.13
CA ASN A 57 19.08 6.75 3.48
C ASN A 57 17.62 6.42 3.83
N ARG A 58 16.74 6.26 2.82
CA ARG A 58 15.37 5.78 3.05
C ARG A 58 15.38 4.33 3.52
N ASP A 59 14.39 3.96 4.33
CA ASP A 59 14.14 2.55 4.65
C ASP A 59 13.66 1.81 3.39
N ARG A 60 13.98 0.52 3.28
CA ARG A 60 13.69 -0.30 2.09
C ARG A 60 12.62 -1.32 2.41
N PHE A 61 11.43 -1.11 1.85
CA PHE A 61 10.34 -2.07 1.90
C PHE A 61 10.44 -3.06 0.74
N VAL A 62 10.30 -4.36 1.03
CA VAL A 62 10.26 -5.42 0.02
C VAL A 62 9.04 -6.31 0.27
N LEU A 63 8.09 -6.31 -0.66
CA LEU A 63 6.95 -7.22 -0.64
C LEU A 63 7.36 -8.56 -1.28
N SER A 64 7.88 -9.49 -0.48
CA SER A 64 8.28 -10.82 -0.96
C SER A 64 7.10 -11.61 -1.53
N ALA A 65 5.91 -11.50 -0.91
CA ALA A 65 4.66 -12.05 -1.43
C ALA A 65 4.10 -11.18 -2.59
N GLY A 66 4.83 -11.16 -3.71
CA GLY A 66 4.60 -10.26 -4.83
C GLY A 66 3.24 -10.40 -5.53
N HIS A 67 2.52 -11.51 -5.30
CA HIS A 67 1.14 -11.66 -5.76
C HIS A 67 0.20 -10.60 -5.15
N GLY A 68 0.57 -10.01 -4.01
CA GLY A 68 -0.10 -8.88 -3.36
C GLY A 68 0.18 -7.51 -3.98
N SER A 69 0.60 -7.45 -5.25
CA SER A 69 1.04 -6.23 -5.94
C SER A 69 0.03 -5.08 -5.89
N ALA A 70 -1.28 -5.38 -5.94
CA ALA A 70 -2.33 -4.37 -5.83
C ALA A 70 -2.26 -3.57 -4.52
N LEU A 71 -1.86 -4.20 -3.41
CA LEU A 71 -1.64 -3.51 -2.13
C LEU A 71 -0.43 -2.59 -2.20
N LEU A 72 0.67 -3.03 -2.83
CA LEU A 72 1.86 -2.21 -3.00
C LEU A 72 1.55 -0.95 -3.83
N TYR A 73 0.84 -1.09 -4.94
CA TYR A 73 0.44 0.06 -5.75
C TYR A 73 -0.52 0.98 -5.00
N SER A 74 -1.46 0.43 -4.23
CA SER A 74 -2.35 1.24 -3.38
C SER A 74 -1.57 2.05 -2.35
N LEU A 75 -0.57 1.46 -1.68
CA LEU A 75 0.31 2.15 -0.73
C LEU A 75 1.10 3.27 -1.38
N LEU A 76 1.74 2.99 -2.52
CA LEU A 76 2.51 3.98 -3.27
C LEU A 76 1.61 5.14 -3.71
N HIS A 77 0.41 4.86 -4.20
CA HIS A 77 -0.56 5.88 -4.62
C HIS A 77 -0.98 6.79 -3.47
N VAL A 78 -1.46 6.23 -2.35
CA VAL A 78 -1.97 7.05 -1.23
C VAL A 78 -0.87 7.80 -0.49
N THR A 79 0.37 7.30 -0.54
CA THR A 79 1.52 8.00 0.02
C THR A 79 2.14 9.02 -0.94
N GLY A 80 1.64 9.15 -2.17
CA GLY A 80 1.99 10.23 -3.09
C GLY A 80 3.20 9.96 -3.99
N TYR A 81 3.56 8.69 -4.20
CA TYR A 81 4.54 8.34 -5.23
C TYR A 81 3.97 8.59 -6.63
N ASP A 82 4.85 9.00 -7.54
CA ASP A 82 4.54 9.10 -8.97
C ASP A 82 4.54 7.70 -9.59
N LEU A 83 3.34 7.17 -9.84
CA LEU A 83 3.13 5.87 -10.47
C LEU A 83 2.93 6.08 -11.99
N PRO A 84 3.51 5.22 -12.84
CA PRO A 84 3.36 5.29 -14.30
C PRO A 84 1.96 4.91 -14.79
#